data_AF-A0A6C8GNK7-F1
#
_entry.id   AF-A0A6C8GNK7-F1
#
_cell.length_a   1.000
_cell.length_b   1.000
_cell.length_c   1.000
_cell.angle_alpha   90.00
_cell.angle_beta   90.00
_cell.angle_gamma   90.00
#
_symmetry.space_group_name_H-M   'P 1'
#
loop_
_entity.id
_entity.type
_entity.pdbx_description
1 polymer ?
#
loop_
_entity_poly.entity_id
_entity_poly.type
_entity_poly.pdbx_seq_one_letter_code
_entity_poly.pdbx_strand_id
1 'polypeptide(L)'
;MLLAIIAFACGFIAIPMVHNVVLVVLLFALINCAYSVFSTVLKAWFADNLTATTKTRIFSLNYTVLNIGWTVGPPLGTLLVMQSINLPFWLAAICSAFPLVFIQVWVTRSVAASEGKNAAIWSPSVLLRDKALLWFTLSAFLASFVGGAFASCISQYVMVVADSGFAEKVVAVVLPVNAVIVVSLQYAVGRRVIIGT
;
A
#
# COMPACT_ATOMS: atom_id res chain seq x y z
N MET A 1 11.18 5.24 8.93
CA MET A 1 10.79 3.91 8.39
C MET A 1 10.46 2.93 9.51
N LEU A 2 11.39 2.57 10.40
CA LEU A 2 11.15 1.60 11.49
C LEU A 2 9.97 1.95 12.41
N LEU A 3 9.87 3.21 12.87
CA LEU A 3 8.75 3.67 13.70
C LEU A 3 7.39 3.46 13.03
N ALA A 4 7.31 3.64 11.71
CA ALA A 4 6.07 3.43 10.97
C ALA A 4 5.69 1.94 10.94
N ILE A 5 6.66 1.04 10.74
CA ILE A 5 6.41 -0.41 10.77
C ILE A 5 6.00 -0.88 12.16
N ILE A 6 6.61 -0.32 13.22
CA ILE A 6 6.22 -0.62 14.60
C ILE A 6 4.78 -0.15 14.86
N ALA A 7 4.45 1.09 14.51
CA ALA A 7 3.09 1.61 14.66
C ALA A 7 2.05 0.78 13.86
N PHE A 8 2.43 0.33 12.66
CA PHE A 8 1.62 -0.56 11.83
C PHE A 8 1.38 -1.91 12.52
N ALA A 9 2.43 -2.57 13.00
CA ALA A 9 2.34 -3.85 13.72
C ALA A 9 1.51 -3.74 15.00
N CYS A 10 1.78 -2.72 15.83
CA CYS A 10 1.05 -2.47 17.06
C CYS A 10 -0.43 -2.18 16.79
N GLY A 11 -0.76 -1.46 15.72
CA GLY A 11 -2.14 -1.21 15.30
C GLY A 11 -2.89 -2.51 15.02
N PHE A 12 -2.29 -3.43 14.26
CA PHE A 12 -2.90 -4.73 13.97
C PHE A 12 -3.06 -5.61 15.21
N ILE A 13 -2.13 -5.56 16.15
CA ILE A 13 -2.22 -6.30 17.43
C ILE A 13 -3.32 -5.71 18.32
N ALA A 14 -3.49 -4.39 18.32
CA ALA A 14 -4.43 -3.70 19.20
C ALA A 14 -5.90 -3.89 18.77
N ILE A 15 -6.19 -3.95 17.47
CA ILE A 15 -7.58 -4.03 16.96
C ILE A 15 -8.38 -5.21 17.57
N PRO A 16 -7.88 -6.47 17.59
CA PRO A 16 -8.59 -7.60 18.21
C PRO A 16 -8.91 -7.44 19.70
N MET A 17 -8.20 -6.56 20.41
CA MET A 17 -8.34 -6.37 21.86
C MET A 17 -9.33 -5.24 22.21
N VAL A 18 -9.78 -4.49 21.20
CA VAL A 18 -10.60 -3.30 21.37
C VAL A 18 -12.08 -3.63 21.14
N HIS A 19 -12.91 -3.22 22.09
CA HIS A 19 -14.37 -3.43 22.06
C HIS A 19 -15.15 -2.17 21.66
N ASN A 20 -14.46 -1.09 21.26
CA ASN A 20 -15.05 0.19 20.90
C ASN A 20 -14.79 0.52 19.42
N VAL A 21 -15.86 0.71 18.65
CA VAL A 21 -15.81 0.98 17.20
C VAL A 21 -15.00 2.24 16.87
N VAL A 22 -15.14 3.32 17.65
CA VAL A 22 -14.40 4.57 17.42
C VAL A 22 -12.90 4.33 17.54
N LEU A 23 -12.48 3.54 18.53
CA LEU A 23 -11.07 3.20 18.71
C LEU A 23 -10.56 2.29 17.59
N VAL A 24 -11.37 1.35 17.08
CA VAL A 24 -11.03 0.56 15.89
C VAL A 24 -10.79 1.45 14.67
N VAL A 25 -11.66 2.45 14.43
CA VAL A 25 -11.50 3.41 13.32
C VAL A 25 -10.21 4.22 13.48
N LEU A 26 -9.91 4.70 14.68
CA LEU A 26 -8.67 5.44 14.96
C LEU A 26 -7.42 4.58 14.74
N LEU A 27 -7.44 3.31 15.16
CA LEU A 27 -6.35 2.37 14.91
C LEU A 27 -6.20 2.09 13.40
N PHE A 28 -7.30 1.94 12.67
CA PHE A 28 -7.28 1.77 11.22
C PHE A 28 -6.68 2.98 10.50
N ALA A 29 -7.02 4.19 10.95
CA ALA A 29 -6.44 5.43 10.44
C ALA A 29 -4.93 5.50 10.73
N LEU A 30 -4.51 5.11 11.94
CA LEU A 30 -3.10 5.03 12.32
C LEU A 30 -2.33 4.05 11.44
N ILE A 31 -2.87 2.85 11.19
CA ILE A 31 -2.28 1.83 10.31
C ILE A 31 -2.08 2.38 8.90
N ASN A 32 -3.10 3.03 8.32
CA ASN A 32 -3.00 3.60 6.98
C ASN A 32 -2.00 4.76 6.91
N CYS A 33 -1.96 5.60 7.93
CA CYS A 33 -0.96 6.66 8.05
C CYS A 33 0.46 6.08 8.12
N ALA A 34 0.68 5.08 8.96
CA ALA A 34 1.94 4.37 9.09
C ALA A 34 2.38 3.74 7.76
N TYR A 35 1.46 3.09 7.04
CA TYR A 35 1.73 2.54 5.71
C TYR A 35 2.14 3.63 4.69
N SER A 36 1.44 4.75 4.68
CA SER A 36 1.75 5.88 3.80
C SER A 36 3.16 6.42 4.07
N VAL A 37 3.52 6.64 5.34
CA VAL A 37 4.87 7.07 5.75
C VAL A 37 5.92 6.02 5.36
N PHE A 38 5.66 4.73 5.62
CA PHE A 38 6.57 3.65 5.27
C PHE A 38 6.84 3.61 3.76
N SER A 39 5.78 3.56 2.94
CA SER A 39 5.89 3.46 1.49
C SER A 39 6.58 4.66 0.86
N THR A 40 6.37 5.85 1.40
CA THR A 40 7.02 7.09 0.95
C THR A 40 8.51 7.08 1.26
N VAL A 41 8.89 6.77 2.50
CA VAL A 41 10.30 6.72 2.93
C VAL A 41 11.06 5.61 2.22
N LEU A 42 10.43 4.45 1.99
CA LEU A 42 11.03 3.33 1.26
C LEU A 42 11.38 3.73 -0.18
N LYS A 43 10.45 4.37 -0.90
CA LYS A 43 10.66 4.84 -2.27
C LYS A 43 11.72 5.93 -2.34
N ALA A 44 11.77 6.84 -1.35
CA ALA A 44 12.83 7.83 -1.25
C ALA A 44 14.20 7.17 -1.07
N TRP A 45 14.31 6.18 -0.17
CA TRP A 45 15.54 5.43 0.03
C TRP A 45 16.00 4.70 -1.25
N PHE A 46 15.08 4.09 -2.01
CA PHE A 46 15.40 3.52 -3.33
C PHE A 46 15.89 4.58 -4.32
N ALA A 47 15.35 5.79 -4.28
CA ALA A 47 15.75 6.87 -5.17
C ALA A 47 17.16 7.38 -4.86
N ASP A 48 17.55 7.42 -3.58
CA ASP A 48 18.83 7.97 -3.14
C ASP A 48 19.97 6.94 -3.20
N ASN A 49 19.68 5.66 -2.96
CA ASN A 49 20.69 4.61 -2.80
C ASN A 49 20.90 3.74 -4.05
N LEU A 50 20.10 3.87 -5.10
CA LEU A 50 20.20 3.06 -6.33
C LEU A 50 20.64 3.87 -7.55
N THR A 51 21.48 3.26 -8.39
CA THR A 51 21.85 3.79 -9.71
C THR A 51 20.63 3.85 -10.64
N ALA A 52 20.66 4.73 -11.64
CA ALA A 52 19.54 4.94 -12.56
C ALA A 52 19.04 3.64 -13.24
N THR A 53 19.95 2.76 -13.63
CA THR A 53 19.63 1.46 -14.26
C THR A 53 18.98 0.47 -13.29
N THR A 54 19.47 0.39 -12.05
CA THR A 54 18.92 -0.50 -11.02
C THR A 54 17.60 0.03 -10.46
N LYS A 55 17.44 1.35 -10.37
CA LYS A 55 16.27 2.04 -9.82
C LYS A 55 14.98 1.58 -10.52
N THR A 56 14.91 1.67 -11.84
CA THR A 56 13.73 1.26 -12.62
C THR A 56 13.35 -0.21 -12.36
N ARG A 57 14.35 -1.10 -12.29
CA ARG A 57 14.13 -2.53 -12.01
C ARG A 57 13.57 -2.75 -10.60
N ILE A 58 14.13 -2.09 -9.58
CA ILE A 58 13.67 -2.22 -8.19
C ILE A 58 12.27 -1.62 -8.00
N PHE A 59 11.98 -0.45 -8.60
CA PHE A 59 10.63 0.12 -8.56
C PHE A 59 9.59 -0.79 -9.21
N SER A 60 9.91 -1.39 -10.37
CA SER A 60 9.03 -2.36 -11.04
C SER A 60 8.83 -3.62 -10.20
N LEU A 61 9.89 -4.15 -9.58
CA LEU A 61 9.82 -5.32 -8.72
C LEU A 61 8.96 -5.05 -7.48
N ASN A 62 9.17 -3.90 -6.82
CA ASN A 62 8.37 -3.49 -5.67
C ASN A 62 6.88 -3.40 -6.02
N TYR A 63 6.53 -2.84 -7.17
CA TYR A 63 5.14 -2.77 -7.62
C TYR A 63 4.57 -4.17 -7.94
N THR A 64 5.36 -5.06 -8.52
CA THR A 64 4.94 -6.46 -8.78
C THR A 64 4.63 -7.19 -7.47
N VAL A 65 5.50 -7.08 -6.46
CA VAL A 65 5.29 -7.68 -5.13
C VAL A 65 4.04 -7.09 -4.46
N LEU A 66 3.82 -5.78 -4.58
CA LEU A 66 2.60 -5.14 -4.07
C LEU A 66 1.35 -5.71 -4.72
N ASN A 67 1.34 -5.86 -6.05
CA ASN A 67 0.19 -6.45 -6.75
C ASN A 67 -0.05 -7.90 -6.34
N ILE A 68 1.00 -8.71 -6.19
CA ILE A 68 0.87 -10.08 -5.66
C ILE A 68 0.25 -10.06 -4.26
N GLY A 69 0.68 -9.15 -3.40
CA GLY A 69 0.07 -8.94 -2.08
C GLY A 69 -1.41 -8.60 -2.17
N TRP A 70 -1.81 -7.73 -3.09
CA TRP A 70 -3.21 -7.40 -3.36
C TRP A 70 -4.01 -8.56 -3.98
N THR A 71 -3.36 -9.43 -4.76
CA THR A 71 -3.99 -10.63 -5.33
C THR A 71 -4.24 -11.68 -4.26
N VAL A 72 -3.24 -11.96 -3.43
CA VAL A 72 -3.26 -13.09 -2.48
C VAL A 72 -3.88 -12.70 -1.13
N GLY A 73 -3.76 -11.42 -0.75
CA GLY A 73 -4.22 -10.90 0.53
C GLY A 73 -5.71 -11.09 0.78
N PRO A 74 -6.62 -10.67 -0.12
CA PRO A 74 -8.06 -10.78 0.12
C PRO A 74 -8.56 -12.23 0.22
N PRO A 75 -8.20 -13.18 -0.68
CA PRO A 75 -8.59 -14.58 -0.50
C PRO A 75 -8.08 -15.18 0.81
N LEU A 76 -6.82 -14.94 1.17
CA LEU A 76 -6.26 -15.41 2.44
C LEU A 76 -6.97 -14.77 3.64
N GLY A 77 -7.23 -13.46 3.58
CA GLY A 77 -7.94 -12.72 4.62
C GLY A 77 -9.34 -13.26 4.82
N THR A 78 -10.10 -13.49 3.75
CA THR A 78 -11.44 -14.09 3.80
C THR A 78 -11.40 -15.49 4.42
N LEU A 79 -10.49 -16.37 3.97
CA LEU A 79 -10.36 -17.72 4.53
C LEU A 79 -10.07 -17.71 6.04
N LEU A 80 -9.28 -16.74 6.50
CA LEU A 80 -8.96 -16.58 7.93
C LEU A 80 -10.14 -16.01 8.72
N VAL A 81 -10.88 -15.03 8.16
CA VAL A 81 -12.11 -14.49 8.80
C VAL A 81 -13.14 -15.60 9.02
N MET A 82 -13.29 -16.52 8.06
CA MET A 82 -14.21 -17.66 8.17
C MET A 82 -13.88 -18.58 9.37
N GLN A 83 -12.63 -18.60 9.84
CA GLN A 83 -12.22 -19.35 11.04
C GLN A 83 -12.33 -18.50 12.30
N SER A 84 -11.88 -17.24 12.24
CA SER A 84 -12.00 -16.26 13.31
C SER A 84 -11.73 -14.86 12.78
N ILE A 85 -12.57 -13.91 13.18
CA ILE A 85 -12.46 -12.50 12.81
C ILE A 85 -11.11 -11.87 13.18
N ASN A 86 -10.40 -12.43 14.17
CA ASN A 86 -9.14 -11.89 14.67
C ASN A 86 -7.91 -12.39 13.89
N LEU A 87 -7.99 -13.54 13.21
CA LEU A 87 -6.84 -14.18 12.55
C LEU A 87 -6.17 -13.32 11.46
N PRO A 88 -6.89 -12.59 10.59
CA PRO A 88 -6.26 -11.72 9.60
C PRO A 88 -5.38 -10.64 10.24
N PHE A 89 -5.79 -10.10 11.39
CA PHE A 89 -5.04 -9.07 12.11
C PHE A 89 -3.73 -9.64 12.68
N TRP A 90 -3.78 -10.84 13.27
CA TRP A 90 -2.58 -11.53 13.75
C TRP A 90 -1.61 -11.87 12.61
N LEU A 91 -2.13 -12.37 11.48
CA LEU A 91 -1.30 -12.63 10.30
C LEU A 91 -0.65 -11.34 9.80
N ALA A 92 -1.39 -10.24 9.70
CA ALA A 92 -0.85 -8.95 9.27
C ALA A 92 0.27 -8.44 10.21
N ALA A 93 0.10 -8.60 11.53
CA ALA A 93 1.14 -8.27 12.51
C ALA A 93 2.42 -9.10 12.28
N ILE A 94 2.29 -10.42 12.12
CA ILE A 94 3.43 -11.32 11.85
C ILE A 94 4.10 -10.97 10.52
N CYS A 95 3.33 -10.77 9.46
CA CYS A 95 3.85 -10.37 8.16
C CYS A 95 4.62 -9.05 8.21
N SER A 96 4.20 -8.10 9.06
CA SER A 96 4.89 -6.82 9.24
C SER A 96 6.21 -6.93 10.02
N ALA A 97 6.39 -7.99 10.82
CA ALA A 97 7.63 -8.26 11.54
C ALA A 97 8.79 -8.62 10.60
N PHE A 98 8.52 -9.27 9.46
CA PHE A 98 9.55 -9.62 8.49
C PHE A 98 10.26 -8.37 7.93
N PRO A 99 9.56 -7.38 7.31
CA PRO A 99 10.18 -6.13 6.91
C PRO A 99 10.92 -5.42 8.04
N LEU A 100 10.38 -5.45 9.26
CA LEU A 100 11.01 -4.83 10.43
C LEU A 100 12.39 -5.41 10.71
N VAL A 101 12.50 -6.74 10.78
CA VAL A 101 13.78 -7.44 11.01
C VAL A 101 14.74 -7.23 9.85
N PHE A 102 14.27 -7.39 8.61
CA PHE A 102 15.11 -7.21 7.43
C PHE A 102 15.68 -5.79 7.34
N ILE A 103 14.88 -4.77 7.63
CA ILE A 103 15.32 -3.38 7.62
C ILE A 103 16.32 -3.12 8.75
N GLN A 104 16.09 -3.66 9.95
CA GLN A 104 17.01 -3.49 11.07
C GLN A 104 18.38 -4.13 10.81
N VAL A 105 18.42 -5.28 10.13
CA VAL A 105 19.66 -6.02 9.89
C VAL A 105 20.41 -5.53 8.65
N TRP A 106 19.69 -5.23 7.55
CA TRP A 106 20.31 -5.06 6.24
C TRP A 106 20.22 -3.65 5.67
N VAL A 107 19.31 -2.79 6.15
CA VAL A 107 19.20 -1.43 5.62
C VAL A 107 20.17 -0.52 6.37
N THR A 108 21.28 -0.22 5.70
CA THR A 108 22.19 0.82 6.17
C THR A 108 21.45 2.15 6.17
N ARG A 109 21.61 2.91 7.26
CA ARG A 109 21.08 4.27 7.34
C ARG A 109 21.62 5.03 6.14
N SER A 110 20.73 5.53 5.29
CA SER A 110 21.15 6.46 4.25
C SER A 110 21.71 7.67 5.00
N VAL A 111 23.03 7.81 4.99
CA VAL A 111 23.67 9.06 5.32
C VAL A 111 23.28 9.94 4.14
N ALA A 112 22.18 10.66 4.29
CA ALA A 112 21.92 11.81 3.44
C ALA A 112 23.24 12.57 3.46
N ALA A 113 23.92 12.65 2.31
CA ALA A 113 25.10 13.47 2.21
C ALA A 113 24.65 14.83 2.70
N SER A 114 25.15 15.24 3.88
CA SER A 114 25.05 16.60 4.35
C SER A 114 26.01 17.42 3.48
N GLU A 115 25.85 17.35 2.16
CA GLU A 115 26.40 18.35 1.27
C GLU A 115 25.62 19.62 1.60
N GLY A 116 26.32 20.58 2.20
CA GLY A 116 25.83 21.94 2.41
C GLY A 116 25.48 22.63 1.11
N LYS A 117 24.36 22.26 0.50
CA LYS A 117 23.78 22.89 -0.68
C LYS A 117 22.36 23.26 -0.31
N ASN A 118 22.20 24.57 -0.07
CA ASN A 118 20.95 25.32 -0.07
C ASN A 118 19.71 24.43 0.13
N ALA A 119 19.26 24.30 1.37
CA ALA A 119 17.91 23.83 1.65
C ALA A 119 16.99 24.68 0.77
N ALA A 120 16.53 24.10 -0.35
CA ALA A 120 15.66 24.80 -1.28
C ALA A 120 14.51 25.31 -0.43
N ILE A 121 14.32 26.64 -0.40
CA ILE A 121 13.29 27.27 0.43
C ILE A 121 11.99 26.58 0.05
N TRP A 122 11.46 25.77 0.98
CA TRP A 122 10.28 24.96 0.72
C TRP A 122 9.12 25.93 0.49
N SER A 123 8.78 26.17 -0.77
CA SER A 123 7.70 27.07 -1.17
C SER A 123 6.54 26.22 -1.70
N PRO A 124 5.60 25.77 -0.83
CA PRO A 124 4.43 25.00 -1.27
C PRO A 124 3.57 25.74 -2.30
N SER A 125 3.70 27.08 -2.38
CA SER A 125 3.08 27.91 -3.41
C SER A 125 3.52 27.58 -4.84
N VAL A 126 4.73 27.07 -5.05
CA VAL A 126 5.22 26.70 -6.39
C VAL A 126 4.57 25.40 -6.86
N LEU A 127 4.40 24.41 -5.97
CA LEU A 127 3.64 23.19 -6.30
C LEU A 127 2.16 23.49 -6.57
N LEU A 128 1.54 24.37 -5.78
CA LEU A 128 0.12 24.72 -5.94
C LEU A 128 -0.17 25.57 -7.19
N ARG A 129 0.84 26.23 -7.76
CA ARG A 129 0.72 27.01 -9.00
C ARG A 129 0.91 26.19 -10.26
N ASP A 130 1.50 25.00 -10.15
CA ASP A 130 1.65 24.09 -11.27
C ASP A 130 0.30 23.43 -11.59
N LYS A 131 -0.33 23.94 -12.65
CA LYS A 131 -1.63 23.43 -13.12
C LYS A 131 -1.55 21.98 -13.59
N ALA A 132 -0.43 21.56 -14.18
CA ALA A 132 -0.28 20.18 -14.64
C ALA A 132 -0.20 19.23 -13.43
N LEU A 133 0.57 19.61 -12.41
CA LEU A 133 0.63 18.86 -11.15
C LEU A 133 -0.72 18.83 -10.43
N LEU A 134 -1.45 19.95 -10.44
CA LEU A 134 -2.78 20.04 -9.82
C LEU A 134 -3.79 19.13 -10.53
N TRP A 135 -3.89 19.18 -11.86
CA TRP A 135 -4.78 18.30 -12.63
C TRP A 135 -4.38 16.83 -12.51
N PHE A 136 -3.09 16.53 -12.52
CA PHE A 136 -2.59 15.18 -12.30
C PHE A 136 -3.00 14.66 -10.91
N THR A 137 -2.74 15.44 -9.86
CA THR A 137 -3.09 15.07 -8.48
C THR A 137 -4.60 14.93 -8.30
N LEU A 138 -5.39 15.84 -8.87
CA LEU A 138 -6.85 15.78 -8.83
C LEU A 138 -7.38 14.54 -9.56
N SER A 139 -6.83 14.22 -10.74
CA SER A 139 -7.20 13.02 -11.48
C SER A 139 -6.85 11.74 -10.72
N ALA A 140 -5.67 11.68 -10.09
CA ALA A 140 -5.24 10.55 -9.27
C ALA A 140 -6.10 10.42 -8.01
N PHE A 141 -6.51 11.53 -7.40
CA PHE A 141 -7.43 11.56 -6.27
C PHE A 141 -8.80 11.02 -6.65
N LEU A 142 -9.40 11.51 -7.74
CA LEU A 142 -10.68 11.03 -8.24
C LEU A 142 -10.63 9.55 -8.64
N ALA A 143 -9.56 9.11 -9.30
CA ALA A 143 -9.35 7.70 -9.64
C ALA A 143 -9.25 6.81 -8.38
N SER A 144 -8.53 7.28 -7.36
CA SER A 144 -8.43 6.58 -6.08
C SER A 144 -9.77 6.52 -5.35
N PHE A 145 -10.57 7.59 -5.42
CA PHE A 145 -11.91 7.63 -4.84
C PHE A 145 -12.84 6.61 -5.48
N VAL A 146 -12.86 6.53 -6.82
CA VAL A 146 -13.65 5.53 -7.55
C VAL A 146 -13.16 4.11 -7.27
N GLY A 147 -11.85 3.88 -7.29
CA GLY A 147 -11.27 2.55 -7.01
C GLY A 147 -11.54 2.07 -5.59
N GLY A 148 -11.42 2.95 -4.59
CA GLY A 148 -11.73 2.65 -3.20
C GLY A 148 -13.23 2.40 -2.98
N ALA A 149 -14.08 3.26 -3.54
CA ALA A 149 -15.52 3.09 -3.50
C ALA A 149 -15.96 1.76 -4.13
N PHE A 150 -15.35 1.35 -5.24
CA PHE A 150 -15.65 0.05 -5.87
C PHE A 150 -15.38 -1.13 -4.94
N ALA A 151 -14.22 -1.17 -4.28
CA ALA A 151 -13.87 -2.26 -3.36
C ALA A 151 -14.81 -2.33 -2.14
N SER A 152 -15.16 -1.17 -1.56
CA SER A 152 -16.05 -1.09 -0.40
C SER A 152 -17.52 -1.34 -0.77
N CYS A 153 -18.02 -0.74 -1.84
CA CYS A 153 -19.41 -0.84 -2.25
C CYS A 153 -19.77 -2.24 -2.75
N ILE A 154 -18.88 -2.95 -3.46
CA ILE A 154 -19.16 -4.34 -3.86
C ILE A 154 -19.31 -5.23 -2.62
N SER A 155 -18.39 -5.11 -1.66
CA SER A 155 -18.44 -5.92 -0.44
C SER A 155 -19.73 -5.67 0.35
N GLN A 156 -20.13 -4.40 0.49
CA GLN A 156 -21.37 -4.03 1.20
C GLN A 156 -22.64 -4.38 0.42
N TYR A 157 -22.66 -4.16 -0.89
CA TYR A 157 -23.81 -4.48 -1.74
C TYR A 157 -24.09 -5.98 -1.75
N VAL A 158 -23.05 -6.80 -1.90
CA VAL A 158 -23.21 -8.26 -1.92
C VAL A 158 -23.62 -8.79 -0.54
N MET A 159 -23.22 -8.16 0.56
CA MET A 159 -23.74 -8.50 1.90
C MET A 159 -25.23 -8.16 2.10
N VAL A 160 -25.78 -7.19 1.34
CA VAL A 160 -27.19 -6.80 1.44
C VAL A 160 -28.08 -7.62 0.50
N VAL A 161 -27.56 -7.98 -0.67
CA VAL A 161 -28.32 -8.67 -1.73
C VAL A 161 -28.14 -10.20 -1.69
N ALA A 162 -27.08 -10.69 -1.05
CA ALA A 162 -26.79 -12.11 -0.88
C ALA A 162 -26.36 -12.43 0.56
N ASP A 163 -26.26 -13.72 0.88
CA ASP A 163 -25.82 -14.21 2.18
C ASP A 163 -24.32 -13.88 2.43
N SER A 164 -23.91 -13.74 3.70
CA SER A 164 -22.55 -13.30 4.07
C SER A 164 -21.44 -14.18 3.48
N GLY A 165 -21.68 -15.49 3.41
CA GLY A 165 -20.76 -16.45 2.79
C GLY A 165 -20.64 -16.33 1.27
N PHE A 166 -21.60 -15.70 0.58
CA PHE A 166 -21.50 -15.41 -0.85
C PHE A 166 -20.72 -14.11 -1.08
N ALA A 167 -20.93 -13.08 -0.25
CA ALA A 167 -20.16 -11.83 -0.30
C ALA A 167 -18.65 -12.07 -0.15
N GLU A 168 -18.28 -12.91 0.81
CA GLU A 168 -16.92 -13.35 1.03
C GLU A 168 -16.30 -14.02 -0.21
N LYS A 169 -17.04 -14.94 -0.86
CA LYS A 169 -16.58 -15.59 -2.10
C LYS A 169 -16.41 -14.61 -3.26
N VAL A 170 -17.30 -13.64 -3.40
CA VAL A 170 -17.20 -12.62 -4.45
C VAL A 170 -15.97 -11.74 -4.23
N VAL A 171 -15.74 -11.26 -3.01
CA VAL A 171 -14.55 -10.47 -2.67
C VAL A 171 -13.26 -11.25 -2.90
N ALA A 172 -13.25 -12.54 -2.53
CA ALA A 172 -12.13 -13.45 -2.73
C ALA A 172 -11.84 -13.78 -4.22
N VAL A 173 -12.74 -13.48 -5.16
CA VAL A 173 -12.51 -13.71 -6.60
C VAL A 173 -12.27 -12.41 -7.36
N VAL A 174 -13.06 -11.38 -7.09
CA VAL A 174 -13.02 -10.10 -7.83
C VAL A 174 -11.69 -9.37 -7.62
N LEU A 175 -11.18 -9.32 -6.39
CA LEU A 175 -9.92 -8.62 -6.10
C LEU A 175 -8.69 -9.28 -6.74
N PRO A 176 -8.52 -10.62 -6.69
CA PRO A 176 -7.47 -11.29 -7.46
C PRO A 176 -7.56 -11.07 -8.97
N VAL A 177 -8.77 -11.13 -9.54
CA VAL A 177 -8.96 -10.91 -10.98
C VAL A 177 -8.51 -9.50 -11.38
N ASN A 178 -8.87 -8.48 -10.60
CA ASN A 178 -8.39 -7.12 -10.82
C ASN A 178 -6.86 -7.05 -10.81
N ALA A 179 -6.22 -7.66 -9.81
CA ALA A 179 -4.76 -7.63 -9.69
C ALA A 179 -4.05 -8.43 -10.82
N VAL A 180 -4.60 -9.57 -11.26
CA VAL A 180 -4.09 -10.34 -12.41
C VAL A 180 -4.15 -9.52 -13.70
N ILE A 181 -5.26 -8.81 -13.92
CA ILE A 181 -5.43 -7.92 -15.08
C ILE A 181 -4.39 -6.79 -15.02
N VAL A 182 -4.21 -6.15 -13.86
CA VAL A 182 -3.20 -5.10 -13.66
C VAL A 182 -1.78 -5.60 -13.97
N VAL A 183 -1.38 -6.76 -13.44
CA VAL A 183 -0.03 -7.33 -13.67
C VAL A 183 0.17 -7.71 -15.14
N SER A 184 -0.84 -8.30 -15.77
CA SER A 184 -0.77 -8.73 -17.17
C SER A 184 -0.68 -7.54 -18.13
N LEU A 185 -1.53 -6.52 -17.93
CA LEU A 185 -1.49 -5.27 -18.69
C LEU A 185 -0.19 -4.51 -18.45
N GLN A 186 0.30 -4.48 -17.21
CA GLN A 186 1.55 -3.82 -16.87
C GLN A 186 2.72 -4.43 -17.65
N TYR A 187 2.80 -5.76 -17.76
CA TYR A 187 3.83 -6.41 -18.55
C TYR A 187 3.72 -6.04 -20.04
N ALA A 188 2.50 -6.07 -20.58
CA ALA A 188 2.24 -5.78 -21.98
C ALA A 188 2.57 -4.32 -22.35
N VAL A 189 2.17 -3.36 -21.52
CA VAL A 189 2.40 -1.92 -21.73
C VAL A 189 3.83 -1.54 -21.39
N GLY A 190 4.36 -2.03 -20.26
CA GLY A 190 5.72 -1.75 -19.80
C GLY A 190 6.78 -2.18 -20.82
N ARG A 191 6.57 -3.31 -21.50
CA ARG A 191 7.44 -3.75 -22.61
C ARG A 191 7.42 -2.78 -23.80
N ARG A 192 6.29 -2.13 -24.10
CA ARG A 192 6.17 -1.19 -25.23
C ARG A 192 6.80 0.18 -24.95
N VAL A 193 6.76 0.64 -23.70
CA VAL A 193 7.34 1.93 -23.31
C VAL A 193 8.88 1.91 -23.32
N ILE A 194 9.49 0.76 -23.00
CA ILE A 194 10.97 0.61 -22.99
C ILE A 194 11.57 0.53 -24.41
N ILE A 195 10.78 0.11 -25.41
CA ILE A 195 11.25 -0.04 -26.80
C ILE A 195 11.11 1.28 -27.60
N GLY A 196 10.43 2.29 -27.04
CA GLY A 196 10.10 3.55 -27.71
C GLY A 196 11.06 4.72 -27.46
N THR A 197 12.22 4.48 -26.83
CA THR A 197 13.31 5.46 -26.62
C THR A 197 14.63 4.86 -27.07
#